data_AF-A0A8T3THQ6-F1
#
_entry.id   AF-A0A8T3THQ6-F1
#
_cell.length_a   1.000
_cell.length_b   1.000
_cell.length_c   1.000
_cell.angle_alpha   90.00
_cell.angle_beta   90.00
_cell.angle_gamma   90.00
#
_symmetry.space_group_name_H-M   'P 1'
#
loop_
_entity.id
_entity.type
_entity.pdbx_description
1 polymer ?
#
loop_
_entity_poly.entity_id
_entity_poly.type
_entity_poly.pdbx_seq_one_letter_code
_entity_poly.pdbx_strand_id
1 'polypeptide(L)'
;WAQMDRDIVTGTHDALYAAALGDYAELPGASGVSDLIARTADAFEALWDAERGVYVDAMGQRGRSRRISQHTNGAALLAGIVPAERVSGVIKRVVDPTQLGGRLVITQTSADARAEGRIPTFQYEAPDDFDEERDVVAAQPWFCRYLHEAFFRHDRRDLILASLLRWPIIPGNGTFQEFWDAEPGRSSRCQGWSASPTFDLTTYVLGVRPTTPGFGSMTIDPYLGSLGRASGRVPTPHGWVTVSVEGQTVDVDIPSGMSVTVGQVPVGAGRSRVTLPVDGP
;
A
#
# COMPACT_ATOMS: atom_id res chain seq x y z
N TRP A 1 -4.62 8.55 -11.81
CA TRP A 1 -3.30 8.64 -12.48
C TRP A 1 -3.02 7.38 -13.25
N ALA A 2 -3.15 6.19 -12.65
CA ALA A 2 -3.34 5.01 -13.46
C ALA A 2 -4.66 5.12 -14.22
N GLN A 3 -4.64 4.68 -15.47
CA GLN A 3 -5.86 4.38 -16.18
C GLN A 3 -6.25 2.97 -15.72
N MET A 4 -7.34 2.89 -14.98
CA MET A 4 -8.04 1.64 -14.63
C MET A 4 -9.41 1.67 -15.27
N ASP A 5 -10.07 0.53 -15.36
CA ASP A 5 -11.43 0.53 -15.89
C ASP A 5 -12.42 1.23 -14.96
N ARG A 6 -13.43 1.89 -15.54
CA ARG A 6 -14.44 2.66 -14.80
C ARG A 6 -15.76 2.61 -15.54
N ASP A 7 -16.80 2.24 -14.83
CA ASP A 7 -18.18 2.23 -15.33
C ASP A 7 -19.14 2.56 -14.15
N ILE A 8 -20.42 2.24 -14.27
CA ILE A 8 -21.47 2.43 -13.25
C ILE A 8 -20.98 1.98 -11.87
N VAL A 9 -20.34 0.82 -11.81
CA VAL A 9 -19.61 0.32 -10.64
C VAL A 9 -18.12 0.44 -10.93
N THR A 10 -17.38 1.04 -9.99
CA THR A 10 -15.93 1.17 -10.06
C THR A 10 -15.33 0.59 -8.78
N GLY A 11 -14.74 -0.59 -8.87
CA GLY A 11 -14.30 -1.37 -7.71
C GLY A 11 -13.32 -0.65 -6.80
N THR A 12 -12.35 0.08 -7.36
CA THR A 12 -11.43 0.86 -6.51
C THR A 12 -12.17 1.89 -5.65
N HIS A 13 -13.22 2.55 -6.16
CA HIS A 13 -13.97 3.53 -5.37
C HIS A 13 -14.80 2.85 -4.27
N ASP A 14 -15.50 1.76 -4.59
CA ASP A 14 -16.33 1.04 -3.61
C ASP A 14 -15.48 0.42 -2.50
N ALA A 15 -14.30 -0.12 -2.84
CA ALA A 15 -13.36 -0.62 -1.86
C ALA A 15 -12.76 0.48 -0.98
N LEU A 16 -12.41 1.64 -1.54
CA LEU A 16 -11.98 2.80 -0.75
C LEU A 16 -13.09 3.35 0.14
N TYR A 17 -14.35 3.30 -0.32
CA TYR A 17 -15.50 3.63 0.51
C TYR A 17 -15.63 2.67 1.69
N ALA A 18 -15.48 1.35 1.48
CA ALA A 18 -15.43 0.37 2.56
C ALA A 18 -14.29 0.63 3.55
N ALA A 19 -13.09 0.95 3.07
CA ALA A 19 -11.96 1.33 3.93
C ALA A 19 -12.28 2.57 4.77
N ALA A 20 -12.88 3.60 4.17
CA ALA A 20 -13.28 4.82 4.86
C ALA A 20 -14.38 4.56 5.92
N LEU A 21 -15.30 3.63 5.67
CA LEU A 21 -16.25 3.18 6.69
C LEU A 21 -15.53 2.50 7.86
N GLY A 22 -14.53 1.66 7.58
CA GLY A 22 -13.69 1.04 8.61
C GLY A 22 -13.00 2.09 9.49
N ASP A 23 -12.35 3.08 8.88
CA ASP A 23 -11.71 4.17 9.62
C ASP A 23 -12.72 5.00 10.42
N TYR A 24 -13.91 5.25 9.87
CA TYR A 24 -14.99 5.95 10.57
C TYR A 24 -15.46 5.17 11.79
N ALA A 25 -15.53 3.84 11.74
CA ALA A 25 -15.97 3.00 12.85
C ALA A 25 -15.08 3.14 14.11
N GLU A 26 -13.81 3.50 13.93
CA GLU A 26 -12.85 3.72 15.02
C GLU A 26 -12.96 5.13 15.65
N LEU A 27 -13.73 6.04 15.05
CA LEU A 27 -13.89 7.40 15.57
C LEU A 27 -14.93 7.46 16.71
N PRO A 28 -14.69 8.30 17.74
CA PRO A 28 -15.67 8.52 18.80
C PRO A 28 -17.02 8.99 18.24
N GLY A 29 -18.10 8.30 18.61
CA GLY A 29 -19.47 8.63 18.18
C GLY A 29 -19.90 7.99 16.85
N ALA A 30 -19.07 7.14 16.24
CA ALA A 30 -19.47 6.35 15.08
C ALA A 30 -20.62 5.39 15.43
N SER A 31 -21.60 5.26 14.53
CA SER A 31 -22.74 4.35 14.70
C SER A 31 -23.32 3.94 13.35
N GLY A 32 -24.00 2.79 13.29
CA GLY A 32 -24.63 2.29 12.06
C GLY A 32 -23.67 1.89 10.94
N VAL A 33 -22.39 1.68 11.25
CA VAL A 33 -21.33 1.47 10.25
C VAL A 33 -21.21 0.00 9.83
N SER A 34 -21.37 -0.93 10.77
CA SER A 34 -21.18 -2.37 10.52
C SER A 34 -22.09 -2.91 9.41
N ASP A 35 -23.37 -2.50 9.41
CA ASP A 35 -24.32 -2.89 8.36
C ASP A 35 -23.95 -2.32 7.00
N LEU A 36 -23.39 -1.10 6.95
CA LEU A 36 -22.92 -0.49 5.70
C LEU A 36 -21.70 -1.22 5.17
N ILE A 37 -20.72 -1.55 6.02
CA ILE A 37 -19.54 -2.33 5.64
C ILE A 37 -19.95 -3.69 5.08
N ALA A 38 -20.85 -4.41 5.78
CA ALA A 38 -21.34 -5.71 5.35
C ALA A 38 -22.04 -5.62 3.98
N ARG A 39 -22.94 -4.65 3.79
CA ARG A 39 -23.63 -4.43 2.51
C ARG A 39 -22.67 -4.04 1.38
N THR A 40 -21.65 -3.24 1.67
CA THR A 40 -20.63 -2.89 0.67
C THR A 40 -19.81 -4.12 0.29
N ALA A 41 -19.40 -4.96 1.26
CA ALA A 41 -18.71 -6.21 1.00
C ALA A 41 -19.55 -7.18 0.15
N ASP A 42 -20.83 -7.37 0.50
CA ASP A 42 -21.76 -8.21 -0.24
C ASP A 42 -21.96 -7.70 -1.69
N ALA A 43 -22.08 -6.38 -1.87
CA ALA A 43 -22.20 -5.80 -3.20
C ALA A 43 -20.88 -5.93 -4.01
N PHE A 44 -19.73 -5.86 -3.35
CA PHE A 44 -18.41 -5.96 -3.96
C PHE A 44 -18.18 -7.33 -4.62
N GLU A 45 -18.83 -8.39 -4.13
CA GLU A 45 -18.79 -9.73 -4.74
C GLU A 45 -19.31 -9.75 -6.18
N ALA A 46 -20.10 -8.75 -6.61
CA ALA A 46 -20.50 -8.60 -8.00
C ALA A 46 -19.31 -8.38 -8.96
N LEU A 47 -18.15 -7.97 -8.44
CA LEU A 47 -16.90 -7.79 -9.19
C LEU A 47 -15.99 -9.03 -9.14
N TRP A 48 -16.33 -10.06 -8.36
CA TRP A 48 -15.51 -11.25 -8.20
C TRP A 48 -15.48 -12.08 -9.49
N ASP A 49 -14.32 -12.26 -10.11
CA ASP A 49 -14.11 -13.20 -11.20
C ASP A 49 -13.64 -14.55 -10.63
N ALA A 50 -14.57 -15.49 -10.51
CA ALA A 50 -14.30 -16.81 -9.94
C ALA A 50 -13.34 -17.67 -10.79
N GLU A 51 -13.30 -17.47 -12.10
CA GLU A 51 -12.39 -18.20 -12.98
C GLU A 51 -10.95 -17.73 -12.76
N ARG A 52 -10.75 -16.42 -12.60
CA ARG A 52 -9.42 -15.82 -12.42
C ARG A 52 -9.03 -15.60 -10.96
N GLY A 53 -9.93 -15.85 -10.01
CA GLY A 53 -9.70 -15.73 -8.58
C GLY A 53 -9.35 -14.31 -8.13
N VAL A 54 -10.00 -13.30 -8.70
CA VAL A 54 -9.64 -11.88 -8.49
C VAL A 54 -10.83 -10.95 -8.77
N TYR A 55 -10.83 -9.73 -8.21
CA TYR A 55 -11.86 -8.74 -8.50
C TYR A 55 -11.51 -7.92 -9.74
N VAL A 56 -12.49 -7.71 -10.63
CA VAL A 56 -12.37 -6.84 -11.80
C VAL A 56 -12.58 -5.37 -11.43
N ASP A 57 -12.08 -4.48 -12.26
CA ASP A 57 -12.06 -3.04 -11.98
C ASP A 57 -13.45 -2.40 -12.04
N ALA A 58 -14.36 -2.90 -12.88
CA ALA A 58 -15.64 -2.24 -13.13
C ALA A 58 -16.76 -3.21 -13.52
N MET A 59 -18.00 -2.73 -13.38
CA MET A 59 -19.19 -3.38 -13.91
C MET A 59 -20.16 -2.32 -14.44
N GLY A 60 -20.65 -2.52 -15.65
CA GLY A 60 -21.60 -1.64 -16.33
C GLY A 60 -22.88 -2.36 -16.74
N GLN A 61 -23.67 -1.71 -17.61
CA GLN A 61 -24.91 -2.31 -18.14
C GLN A 61 -24.65 -3.59 -18.95
N ARG A 62 -23.44 -3.73 -19.51
CA ARG A 62 -23.02 -4.89 -20.30
C ARG A 62 -22.44 -6.02 -19.45
N GLY A 63 -22.41 -5.86 -18.12
CA GLY A 63 -21.83 -6.79 -17.18
C GLY A 63 -20.45 -6.36 -16.66
N ARG A 64 -19.76 -7.32 -16.02
CA ARG A 64 -18.41 -7.15 -15.49
C ARG A 64 -17.43 -6.84 -16.61
N SER A 65 -16.50 -5.92 -16.36
CA SER A 65 -15.33 -5.78 -17.22
C SER A 65 -14.38 -6.96 -17.04
N ARG A 66 -13.38 -7.07 -17.93
CA ARG A 66 -12.32 -8.09 -17.80
C ARG A 66 -11.08 -7.56 -17.10
N ARG A 67 -10.88 -6.24 -17.05
CA ARG A 67 -9.65 -5.66 -16.50
C ARG A 67 -9.53 -5.86 -14.99
N ILE A 68 -8.29 -6.06 -14.54
CA ILE A 68 -7.92 -6.15 -13.12
C ILE A 68 -6.77 -5.19 -12.82
N SER A 69 -6.74 -4.69 -11.59
CA SER A 69 -5.68 -3.78 -11.13
C SER A 69 -5.25 -4.06 -9.71
N GLN A 70 -4.03 -3.60 -9.39
CA GLN A 70 -3.55 -3.49 -8.01
C GLN A 70 -4.39 -2.50 -7.19
N HIS A 71 -5.12 -1.59 -7.83
CA HIS A 71 -5.88 -0.58 -7.11
C HIS A 71 -7.17 -1.15 -6.52
N THR A 72 -7.97 -1.81 -7.36
CA THR A 72 -9.24 -2.41 -6.93
C THR A 72 -8.99 -3.48 -5.87
N ASN A 73 -8.07 -4.40 -6.16
CA ASN A 73 -7.75 -5.51 -5.26
C ASN A 73 -6.96 -5.04 -4.04
N GLY A 74 -6.03 -4.10 -4.19
CA GLY A 74 -5.28 -3.53 -3.06
C GLY A 74 -6.18 -2.75 -2.10
N ALA A 75 -7.13 -1.95 -2.62
CA ALA A 75 -8.12 -1.28 -1.79
C ALA A 75 -9.06 -2.28 -1.10
N ALA A 76 -9.48 -3.35 -1.79
CA ALA A 76 -10.35 -4.37 -1.18
C ALA A 76 -9.64 -5.11 -0.05
N LEU A 77 -8.36 -5.46 -0.25
CA LEU A 77 -7.49 -6.05 0.77
C LEU A 77 -7.29 -5.10 1.96
N LEU A 78 -7.07 -3.80 1.69
CA LEU A 78 -6.94 -2.76 2.72
C LEU A 78 -8.22 -2.66 3.56
N ALA A 79 -9.37 -2.63 2.89
CA ALA A 79 -10.69 -2.52 3.51
C ALA A 79 -11.10 -3.76 4.32
N GLY A 80 -10.40 -4.89 4.15
CA GLY A 80 -10.73 -6.15 4.82
C GLY A 80 -12.02 -6.81 4.30
N ILE A 81 -12.45 -6.46 3.09
CA ILE A 81 -13.68 -7.01 2.47
C ILE A 81 -13.41 -8.23 1.58
N VAL A 82 -12.14 -8.64 1.42
CA VAL A 82 -11.77 -9.88 0.73
C VAL A 82 -11.90 -11.05 1.71
N PRO A 83 -12.68 -12.10 1.40
CA PRO A 83 -12.76 -13.30 2.23
C PRO A 83 -11.38 -13.91 2.52
N ALA A 84 -11.16 -14.34 3.77
CA ALA A 84 -9.84 -14.75 4.27
C ALA A 84 -9.20 -15.86 3.41
N GLU A 85 -10.00 -16.80 2.91
CA GLU A 85 -9.56 -17.89 2.05
C GLU A 85 -9.09 -17.44 0.66
N ARG A 86 -9.48 -16.23 0.23
CA ARG A 86 -9.12 -15.66 -1.08
C ARG A 86 -7.91 -14.73 -1.01
N VAL A 87 -7.58 -14.19 0.16
CA VAL A 87 -6.53 -13.18 0.37
C VAL A 87 -5.21 -13.58 -0.31
N SER A 88 -4.69 -14.77 -0.03
CA SER A 88 -3.41 -15.22 -0.58
C SER A 88 -3.44 -15.33 -2.12
N GLY A 89 -4.55 -15.84 -2.67
CA GLY A 89 -4.75 -15.95 -4.11
C GLY A 89 -4.83 -14.58 -4.81
N VAL A 90 -5.59 -13.65 -4.23
CA VAL A 90 -5.72 -12.28 -4.74
C VAL A 90 -4.36 -11.57 -4.71
N ILE A 91 -3.64 -11.61 -3.58
CA ILE A 91 -2.30 -11.02 -3.47
C ILE A 91 -1.37 -11.59 -4.54
N LYS A 92 -1.32 -12.93 -4.67
CA LYS A 92 -0.49 -13.60 -5.67
C LYS A 92 -0.80 -13.09 -7.08
N ARG A 93 -2.09 -13.01 -7.44
CA ARG A 93 -2.54 -12.58 -8.77
C ARG A 93 -2.12 -11.16 -9.12
N VAL A 94 -2.23 -10.22 -8.17
CA VAL A 94 -2.00 -8.79 -8.44
C VAL A 94 -0.58 -8.32 -8.19
N VAL A 95 0.28 -9.13 -7.58
CA VAL A 95 1.69 -8.77 -7.32
C VAL A 95 2.62 -9.38 -8.38
N ASP A 96 2.40 -10.63 -8.76
CA ASP A 96 3.24 -11.31 -9.74
C ASP A 96 2.38 -12.08 -10.77
N PRO A 97 1.82 -11.37 -11.77
CA PRO A 97 1.04 -12.01 -12.83
C PRO A 97 1.92 -12.82 -13.80
N THR A 98 3.26 -12.76 -13.72
CA THR A 98 4.16 -13.46 -14.65
C THR A 98 4.06 -14.97 -14.55
N GLN A 99 3.80 -15.49 -13.34
CA GLN A 99 3.52 -16.91 -13.13
C GLN A 99 2.24 -17.40 -13.84
N LEU A 100 1.38 -16.47 -14.23
CA LEU A 100 0.12 -16.71 -14.94
C LEU A 100 0.19 -16.22 -16.40
N GLY A 101 1.39 -15.92 -16.90
CA GLY A 101 1.63 -15.49 -18.28
C GLY A 101 1.24 -14.05 -18.58
N GLY A 102 1.01 -13.21 -17.55
CA GLY A 102 0.75 -11.78 -17.69
C GLY A 102 1.89 -10.91 -17.16
N ARG A 103 1.66 -9.60 -17.10
CA ARG A 103 2.63 -8.62 -16.55
C ARG A 103 1.95 -7.54 -15.73
N LEU A 104 2.72 -6.93 -14.84
CA LEU A 104 2.36 -5.65 -14.24
C LEU A 104 2.60 -4.55 -15.27
N VAL A 105 1.54 -3.82 -15.61
CA VAL A 105 1.61 -2.77 -16.62
C VAL A 105 1.42 -1.40 -15.98
N ILE A 106 2.41 -0.53 -16.16
CA ILE A 106 2.31 0.88 -15.85
C ILE A 106 1.56 1.54 -17.01
N THR A 107 0.33 1.95 -16.76
CA THR A 107 -0.50 2.61 -17.77
C THR A 107 -0.12 4.08 -17.90
N GLN A 108 -0.28 4.63 -19.10
CA GLN A 108 -0.18 6.07 -19.34
C GLN A 108 -1.09 6.87 -18.40
N THR A 109 -0.73 8.12 -18.18
CA THR A 109 -1.46 9.05 -17.35
C THR A 109 -2.07 10.19 -18.16
N SER A 110 -2.91 11.01 -17.53
CA SER A 110 -3.44 12.23 -18.17
C SER A 110 -2.35 13.25 -18.54
N ALA A 111 -1.16 13.18 -17.90
CA ALA A 111 -0.02 14.01 -18.27
C ALA A 111 0.60 13.56 -19.60
N ASP A 112 0.63 12.25 -19.87
CA ASP A 112 1.16 11.69 -21.12
C ASP A 112 0.28 12.08 -22.30
N ALA A 113 -1.05 11.97 -22.15
CA ALA A 113 -1.99 12.42 -23.18
C ALA A 113 -1.79 13.90 -23.53
N ARG A 114 -1.59 14.78 -22.53
CA ARG A 114 -1.34 16.21 -22.76
C ARG A 114 -0.04 16.46 -23.50
N ALA A 115 1.03 15.72 -23.16
CA ALA A 115 2.33 15.85 -23.82
C ALA A 115 2.26 15.47 -25.31
N GLU A 116 1.37 14.55 -25.65
CA GLU A 116 1.13 14.10 -27.04
C GLU A 116 0.09 14.96 -27.78
N GLY A 117 -0.37 16.07 -27.18
CA GLY A 117 -1.38 16.95 -27.76
C GLY A 117 -2.78 16.35 -27.80
N ARG A 118 -3.03 15.26 -27.07
CA ARG A 118 -4.34 14.59 -26.94
C ARG A 118 -5.15 15.21 -25.79
N ILE A 119 -6.47 15.22 -25.95
CA ILE A 119 -7.38 15.60 -24.87
C ILE A 119 -7.45 14.42 -23.89
N PRO A 120 -7.08 14.60 -22.61
CA PRO A 120 -7.17 13.50 -21.64
C PRO A 120 -8.63 13.04 -21.50
N THR A 121 -8.87 11.78 -21.78
CA THR A 121 -10.13 11.13 -21.43
C THR A 121 -10.08 10.70 -19.96
N PHE A 122 -11.21 10.82 -19.26
CA PHE A 122 -11.35 10.26 -17.91
C PHE A 122 -11.71 8.76 -17.94
N GLN A 123 -11.97 8.23 -19.14
CA GLN A 123 -12.03 6.81 -19.47
C GLN A 123 -10.65 6.31 -19.90
N TYR A 124 -10.40 5.04 -19.57
CA TYR A 124 -9.15 4.34 -19.85
C TYR A 124 -8.79 4.24 -21.34
N GLU A 125 -7.50 4.28 -21.64
CA GLU A 125 -6.89 3.94 -22.93
C GLU A 125 -5.79 2.88 -22.71
N ALA A 126 -6.02 1.65 -23.16
CA ALA A 126 -5.02 0.60 -23.02
C ALA A 126 -3.80 0.94 -23.86
N PRO A 127 -2.58 0.61 -23.39
CA PRO A 127 -1.52 0.29 -24.34
C PRO A 127 -2.04 -0.73 -25.37
N ASP A 128 -1.71 -0.55 -26.65
CA ASP A 128 -2.20 -1.42 -27.74
C ASP A 128 -1.92 -2.92 -27.51
N ASP A 129 -0.92 -3.24 -26.69
CA ASP A 129 -0.50 -4.60 -26.36
C ASP A 129 -0.98 -5.11 -24.99
N PHE A 130 -1.88 -4.40 -24.30
CA PHE A 130 -2.42 -4.82 -23.00
C PHE A 130 -3.36 -6.03 -23.13
N ASP A 131 -3.04 -7.14 -22.46
CA ASP A 131 -3.87 -8.35 -22.44
C ASP A 131 -4.83 -8.33 -21.24
N GLU A 132 -6.11 -8.03 -21.46
CA GLU A 132 -7.11 -7.94 -20.36
C GLU A 132 -7.35 -9.26 -19.62
N GLU A 133 -6.95 -10.40 -20.19
CA GLU A 133 -7.08 -11.70 -19.55
C GLU A 133 -5.93 -11.95 -18.56
N ARG A 134 -4.75 -11.37 -18.81
CA ARG A 134 -3.51 -11.74 -18.13
C ARG A 134 -2.86 -10.59 -17.38
N ASP A 135 -2.89 -9.40 -17.95
CA ASP A 135 -2.19 -8.23 -17.45
C ASP A 135 -2.94 -7.57 -16.30
N VAL A 136 -2.16 -6.97 -15.40
CA VAL A 136 -2.64 -6.28 -14.21
C VAL A 136 -2.16 -4.84 -14.26
N VAL A 137 -3.07 -3.88 -14.13
CA VAL A 137 -2.69 -2.47 -14.02
C VAL A 137 -1.95 -2.24 -12.69
N ALA A 138 -0.70 -1.81 -12.80
CA ALA A 138 0.17 -1.53 -11.66
C ALA A 138 -0.25 -0.24 -10.94
N ALA A 139 -0.09 -0.23 -9.61
CA ALA A 139 -0.24 0.97 -8.81
C ALA A 139 0.82 2.01 -9.17
N GLN A 140 0.38 3.27 -9.32
CA GLN A 140 1.26 4.44 -9.42
C GLN A 140 1.81 4.80 -8.02
N PRO A 141 2.92 5.56 -7.90
CA PRO A 141 3.62 5.79 -6.62
C PRO A 141 2.69 6.27 -5.49
N TRP A 142 1.76 7.17 -5.82
CA TRP A 142 0.75 7.65 -4.89
C TRP A 142 -0.08 6.52 -4.29
N PHE A 143 -0.62 5.63 -5.14
CA PHE A 143 -1.51 4.57 -4.67
C PHE A 143 -0.74 3.45 -3.96
N CYS A 144 0.56 3.30 -4.23
CA CYS A 144 1.38 2.33 -3.52
C CYS A 144 1.34 2.50 -2.00
N ARG A 145 1.08 3.71 -1.46
CA ARG A 145 0.87 3.88 -0.02
C ARG A 145 -0.26 3.00 0.51
N TYR A 146 -1.40 2.95 -0.18
CA TYR A 146 -2.54 2.10 0.22
C TYR A 146 -2.26 0.63 -0.02
N LEU A 147 -1.61 0.30 -1.15
CA LEU A 147 -1.22 -1.07 -1.47
C LEU A 147 -0.24 -1.65 -0.41
N HIS A 148 0.73 -0.85 0.03
CA HIS A 148 1.70 -1.29 1.05
C HIS A 148 1.04 -1.48 2.42
N GLU A 149 0.04 -0.66 2.77
CA GLU A 149 -0.73 -0.90 3.98
C GLU A 149 -1.57 -2.17 3.89
N ALA A 150 -2.18 -2.44 2.74
CA ALA A 150 -2.85 -3.71 2.50
C ALA A 150 -1.89 -4.88 2.72
N PHE A 151 -0.69 -4.83 2.13
CA PHE A 151 0.34 -5.86 2.34
C PHE A 151 0.74 -5.97 3.81
N PHE A 152 0.92 -4.85 4.50
CA PHE A 152 1.22 -4.85 5.93
C PHE A 152 0.13 -5.53 6.76
N ARG A 153 -1.15 -5.23 6.51
CA ARG A 153 -2.30 -5.85 7.21
C ARG A 153 -2.42 -7.36 6.99
N HIS A 154 -1.79 -7.89 5.94
CA HIS A 154 -1.79 -9.31 5.57
C HIS A 154 -0.40 -9.96 5.75
N ASP A 155 0.45 -9.40 6.61
CA ASP A 155 1.79 -9.92 6.96
C ASP A 155 2.76 -10.06 5.78
N ARG A 156 2.57 -9.25 4.72
CA ARG A 156 3.38 -9.25 3.49
C ARG A 156 4.38 -8.10 3.41
N ARG A 157 5.11 -7.85 4.49
CA ARG A 157 6.18 -6.84 4.51
C ARG A 157 7.31 -7.13 3.50
N ASP A 158 7.49 -8.39 3.12
CA ASP A 158 8.35 -8.81 2.00
C ASP A 158 7.98 -8.09 0.69
N LEU A 159 6.68 -7.96 0.40
CA LEU A 159 6.19 -7.30 -0.80
C LEU A 159 6.38 -5.78 -0.75
N ILE A 160 6.34 -5.19 0.44
CA ILE A 160 6.64 -3.76 0.64
C ILE A 160 8.11 -3.52 0.30
N LEU A 161 9.04 -4.30 0.87
CA LEU A 161 10.48 -4.19 0.56
C LEU A 161 10.76 -4.40 -0.93
N ALA A 162 10.16 -5.42 -1.55
CA ALA A 162 10.31 -5.66 -2.99
C ALA A 162 9.78 -4.48 -3.84
N SER A 163 8.64 -3.90 -3.45
CA SER A 163 8.06 -2.74 -4.14
C SER A 163 8.93 -1.49 -4.00
N LEU A 164 9.53 -1.24 -2.83
CA LEU A 164 10.40 -0.08 -2.60
C LEU A 164 11.62 -0.04 -3.53
N LEU A 165 12.10 -1.19 -3.99
CA LEU A 165 13.21 -1.26 -4.96
C LEU A 165 12.86 -0.69 -6.34
N ARG A 166 11.57 -0.46 -6.62
CA ARG A 166 11.12 0.17 -7.87
C ARG A 166 11.29 1.68 -7.89
N TRP A 167 11.44 2.35 -6.73
CA TRP A 167 11.56 3.80 -6.69
C TRP A 167 12.90 4.24 -7.30
N PRO A 168 12.90 4.98 -8.42
CA PRO A 168 14.13 5.59 -8.87
C PRO A 168 14.48 6.73 -7.90
N ILE A 169 15.59 6.61 -7.17
CA ILE A 169 16.23 7.82 -6.64
C ILE A 169 16.82 8.50 -7.87
N ILE A 170 16.10 9.49 -8.40
CA ILE A 170 16.49 10.22 -9.62
C ILE A 170 17.92 10.74 -9.42
N PRO A 171 18.90 10.26 -10.20
CA PRO A 171 20.26 10.78 -10.12
C PRO A 171 20.23 12.27 -10.49
N GLY A 172 20.56 13.14 -9.53
CA GLY A 172 20.79 14.57 -9.77
C GLY A 172 19.82 15.56 -9.12
N ASN A 173 18.63 15.17 -8.63
CA ASN A 173 17.73 16.11 -7.93
C ASN A 173 17.31 15.69 -6.51
N GLY A 174 17.47 14.42 -6.13
CA GLY A 174 17.12 13.93 -4.78
C GLY A 174 15.62 13.96 -4.46
N THR A 175 14.73 14.05 -5.45
CA THR A 175 13.27 14.13 -5.26
C THR A 175 12.55 12.96 -5.93
N PHE A 176 11.29 12.74 -5.55
CA PHE A 176 10.41 11.76 -6.20
C PHE A 176 9.57 12.40 -7.31
N GLN A 177 9.46 11.73 -8.44
CA GLN A 177 8.59 12.14 -9.56
C GLN A 177 7.13 11.76 -9.33
N GLU A 178 6.23 12.44 -10.03
CA GLU A 178 4.78 12.33 -9.85
C GLU A 178 4.19 10.92 -10.12
N PHE A 179 4.67 10.24 -11.16
CA PHE A 179 4.27 8.90 -11.54
C PHE A 179 5.46 8.12 -12.11
N TRP A 180 5.31 6.81 -12.32
CA TRP A 180 6.39 6.00 -12.87
C TRP A 180 6.78 6.43 -14.28
N ASP A 181 8.07 6.41 -14.59
CA ASP A 181 8.61 6.69 -15.93
C ASP A 181 8.22 8.06 -16.52
N ALA A 182 7.90 9.04 -15.67
CA ALA A 182 7.57 10.40 -16.09
C ALA A 182 8.76 11.08 -16.84
N GLU A 183 8.59 11.27 -18.15
CA GLU A 183 9.59 11.95 -18.98
C GLU A 183 9.81 13.42 -18.55
N PRO A 184 11.03 13.96 -18.70
CA PRO A 184 11.30 15.36 -18.42
C PRO A 184 10.33 16.31 -19.14
N GLY A 185 9.70 17.21 -18.39
CA GLY A 185 8.76 18.21 -18.92
C GLY A 185 7.30 17.76 -19.02
N ARG A 186 6.99 16.48 -18.76
CA ARG A 186 5.59 15.99 -18.80
C ARG A 186 4.84 16.21 -17.49
N SER A 187 5.53 16.22 -16.35
CA SER A 187 4.89 16.22 -15.04
C SER A 187 5.80 16.78 -13.93
N SER A 188 5.28 16.86 -12.71
CA SER A 188 6.10 17.28 -11.56
C SER A 188 7.27 16.31 -11.32
N ARG A 189 8.47 16.89 -11.20
CA ARG A 189 9.72 16.17 -10.84
C ARG A 189 9.97 16.16 -9.33
N CYS A 190 9.11 16.80 -8.54
CA CYS A 190 9.21 16.90 -7.08
C CYS A 190 7.81 16.79 -6.47
N GLN A 191 7.38 15.56 -6.21
CA GLN A 191 6.03 15.25 -5.80
C GLN A 191 6.01 14.51 -4.46
N GLY A 192 5.52 15.20 -3.42
CA GLY A 192 5.48 14.65 -2.06
C GLY A 192 4.60 13.41 -1.92
N TRP A 193 3.57 13.26 -2.77
CA TRP A 193 2.69 12.09 -2.73
C TRP A 193 3.40 10.79 -3.16
N SER A 194 4.58 10.90 -3.77
CA SER A 194 5.38 9.76 -4.23
C SER A 194 6.41 9.37 -3.18
N ALA A 195 6.42 10.02 -2.01
CA ALA A 195 7.39 9.81 -0.94
C ALA A 195 7.02 8.65 0.01
N SER A 196 6.22 7.68 -0.44
CA SER A 196 5.91 6.47 0.34
C SER A 196 7.15 5.78 0.93
N PRO A 197 8.31 5.70 0.25
CA PRO A 197 9.51 5.12 0.85
C PRO A 197 9.92 5.73 2.20
N THR A 198 9.74 7.05 2.37
CA THR A 198 10.05 7.72 3.65
C THR A 198 9.18 7.18 4.79
N PHE A 199 7.89 6.98 4.52
CA PHE A 199 6.94 6.42 5.49
C PHE A 199 7.20 4.92 5.70
N ASP A 200 7.34 4.14 4.64
CA ASP A 200 7.43 2.69 4.71
C ASP A 200 8.73 2.23 5.39
N LEU A 201 9.85 2.91 5.13
CA LEU A 201 11.13 2.60 5.78
C LEU A 201 11.09 2.87 7.29
N THR A 202 10.38 3.91 7.73
CA THR A 202 10.28 4.25 9.16
C THR A 202 9.21 3.42 9.87
N THR A 203 8.12 3.12 9.19
CA THR A 203 6.93 2.48 9.77
C THR A 203 6.98 0.96 9.65
N TYR A 204 7.33 0.43 8.48
CA TYR A 204 7.25 -1.00 8.18
C TYR A 204 8.60 -1.72 8.20
N VAL A 205 9.71 -1.01 7.94
CA VAL A 205 11.07 -1.58 8.02
C VAL A 205 11.69 -1.37 9.40
N LEU A 206 11.78 -0.12 9.88
CA LEU A 206 12.19 0.14 11.28
C LEU A 206 11.11 -0.28 12.29
N GLY A 207 9.86 -0.36 11.87
CA GLY A 207 8.77 -0.90 12.69
C GLY A 207 8.18 0.07 13.71
N VAL A 208 8.51 1.38 13.63
CA VAL A 208 8.07 2.37 14.62
C VAL A 208 6.64 2.79 14.33
N ARG A 209 5.70 2.45 15.21
CA ARG A 209 4.27 2.73 15.02
C ARG A 209 3.61 3.17 16.32
N PRO A 210 2.88 4.31 16.36
CA PRO A 210 2.07 4.66 17.52
C PRO A 210 0.92 3.66 17.67
N THR A 211 0.64 3.25 18.91
CA THR A 211 -0.52 2.42 19.26
C THR A 211 -1.64 3.23 19.92
N THR A 212 -1.37 4.49 20.25
CA THR A 212 -2.37 5.46 20.69
C THR A 212 -2.09 6.83 20.08
N PRO A 213 -3.12 7.69 19.92
CA PRO A 213 -2.93 9.08 19.51
C PRO A 213 -1.86 9.79 20.34
N GLY A 214 -1.05 10.64 19.68
CA GLY A 214 -0.02 11.42 20.34
C GLY A 214 1.21 10.64 20.85
N PHE A 215 1.38 9.37 20.47
CA PHE A 215 2.50 8.51 20.92
C PHE A 215 2.51 8.23 22.43
N GLY A 216 1.37 8.30 23.13
CA GLY A 216 1.30 7.83 24.53
C GLY A 216 1.77 6.38 24.70
N SER A 217 1.57 5.55 23.67
CA SER A 217 2.17 4.24 23.50
C SER A 217 2.59 3.99 22.05
N MET A 218 3.59 3.13 21.85
CA MET A 218 4.04 2.70 20.53
C MET A 218 4.69 1.30 20.54
N THR A 219 4.77 0.71 19.35
CA THR A 219 5.54 -0.50 19.07
C THR A 219 6.75 -0.20 18.20
N ILE A 220 7.82 -0.96 18.38
CA ILE A 220 8.97 -1.07 17.48
C ILE A 220 9.05 -2.53 17.06
N ASP A 221 8.65 -2.83 15.83
CA ASP A 221 8.65 -4.18 15.26
C ASP A 221 9.43 -4.21 13.94
N PRO A 222 10.77 -4.28 13.99
CA PRO A 222 11.60 -4.19 12.80
C PRO A 222 11.41 -5.38 11.85
N TYR A 223 11.42 -5.10 10.55
CA TYR A 223 11.43 -6.11 9.49
C TYR A 223 12.50 -5.77 8.46
N LEU A 224 13.66 -6.42 8.58
CA LEU A 224 14.79 -6.15 7.71
C LEU A 224 14.69 -6.84 6.34
N GLY A 225 13.97 -7.96 6.24
CA GLY A 225 13.99 -8.80 5.04
C GLY A 225 15.42 -9.17 4.66
N SER A 226 15.88 -8.74 3.48
CA SER A 226 17.25 -8.96 3.01
C SER A 226 18.28 -7.91 3.46
N LEU A 227 17.87 -6.88 4.22
CA LEU A 227 18.77 -5.86 4.74
C LEU A 227 19.60 -6.41 5.90
N GLY A 228 20.90 -6.11 5.94
CA GLY A 228 21.75 -6.51 7.07
C GLY A 228 21.52 -5.66 8.33
N ARG A 229 21.12 -4.39 8.15
CA ARG A 229 20.88 -3.44 9.23
C ARG A 229 19.98 -2.30 8.77
N ALA A 230 19.32 -1.63 9.71
CA ALA A 230 18.60 -0.38 9.50
C ALA A 230 18.73 0.51 10.74
N SER A 231 18.84 1.82 10.55
CA SER A 231 18.88 2.78 11.66
C SER A 231 18.18 4.08 11.29
N GLY A 232 17.49 4.68 12.23
CA GLY A 232 16.80 5.95 12.02
C GLY A 232 16.32 6.60 13.31
N ARG A 233 15.74 7.79 13.15
CA ARG A 233 15.14 8.57 14.22
C ARG A 233 13.74 9.00 13.81
N VAL A 234 12.77 8.77 14.68
CA VAL A 234 11.36 9.15 14.46
C VAL A 234 10.98 10.26 15.44
N PRO A 235 10.48 11.41 14.95
CA PRO A 235 10.02 12.48 15.84
C PRO A 235 8.69 12.08 16.48
N THR A 236 8.56 12.31 17.78
CA THR A 236 7.31 12.14 18.53
C THR A 236 7.02 13.42 19.33
N PRO A 237 5.78 13.64 19.81
CA PRO A 237 5.47 14.73 20.74
C PRO A 237 6.32 14.72 22.02
N HIS A 238 6.88 13.58 22.42
CA HIS A 238 7.70 13.42 23.61
C HIS A 238 9.20 13.59 23.36
N GLY A 239 9.62 13.70 22.09
CA GLY A 239 11.02 13.78 21.68
C GLY A 239 11.37 12.78 20.58
N TRP A 240 12.66 12.65 20.29
CA TRP A 240 13.13 11.74 19.25
C TRP A 240 13.28 10.32 19.79
N VAL A 241 12.66 9.36 19.12
CA VAL A 241 12.96 7.94 19.32
C VAL A 241 14.06 7.55 18.33
N THR A 242 15.19 7.04 18.84
CA THR A 242 16.27 6.50 18.00
C THR A 242 16.19 4.99 17.98
N VAL A 243 16.30 4.38 16.80
CA VAL A 243 16.27 2.93 16.61
C VAL A 243 17.43 2.52 15.72
N SER A 244 18.17 1.49 16.12
CA SER A 244 19.16 0.81 15.30
C SER A 244 18.96 -0.69 15.40
N VAL A 245 18.93 -1.37 14.26
CA VAL A 245 18.66 -2.80 14.14
C VAL A 245 19.78 -3.44 13.34
N GLU A 246 20.36 -4.52 13.87
CA GLU A 246 21.36 -5.34 13.20
C GLU A 246 21.13 -6.80 13.58
N GLY A 247 20.79 -7.63 12.59
CA GLY A 247 20.27 -8.97 12.85
C GLY A 247 19.05 -8.94 13.77
N GLN A 248 19.15 -9.63 14.92
CA GLN A 248 18.10 -9.69 15.94
C GLN A 248 18.28 -8.64 17.05
N THR A 249 19.34 -7.83 17.00
CA THR A 249 19.62 -6.84 18.04
C THR A 249 18.97 -5.51 17.67
N VAL A 250 18.20 -4.97 18.60
CA VAL A 250 17.55 -3.66 18.51
C VAL A 250 18.08 -2.77 19.63
N ASP A 251 18.80 -1.71 19.26
CA ASP A 251 19.21 -0.65 20.15
C ASP A 251 18.21 0.52 20.03
N VAL A 252 17.66 0.98 21.15
CA VAL A 252 16.69 2.08 21.21
C VAL A 252 17.12 3.15 22.20
N ASP A 253 16.79 4.40 21.89
CA ASP A 253 16.87 5.54 22.82
C ASP A 253 15.50 6.23 22.83
N ILE A 254 14.81 6.17 23.96
CA ILE A 254 13.38 6.50 24.09
C ILE A 254 13.21 7.70 25.04
N PRO A 255 12.48 8.76 24.67
CA PRO A 255 12.17 9.86 25.58
C PRO A 255 11.20 9.42 26.70
N SER A 256 11.12 10.20 27.78
CA SER A 256 10.14 9.94 28.84
C SER A 256 8.70 10.27 28.39
N GLY A 257 7.72 9.68 29.09
CA GLY A 257 6.29 9.98 28.86
C GLY A 257 5.60 9.06 27.85
N MET A 258 6.23 7.95 27.46
CA MET A 258 5.70 6.99 26.50
C MET A 258 5.80 5.56 27.05
N SER A 259 4.86 4.70 26.69
CA SER A 259 4.97 3.24 26.84
C SER A 259 5.44 2.62 25.53
N VAL A 260 6.57 1.92 25.54
CA VAL A 260 7.15 1.34 24.31
C VAL A 260 7.27 -0.17 24.44
N THR A 261 6.92 -0.90 23.38
CA THR A 261 7.20 -2.33 23.25
C THR A 261 8.08 -2.57 22.03
N VAL A 262 9.19 -3.29 22.20
CA VAL A 262 10.08 -3.73 21.11
C VAL A 262 9.81 -5.21 20.86
N GLY A 263 9.22 -5.56 19.72
CA GLY A 263 8.62 -6.87 19.50
C GLY A 263 7.55 -7.16 20.55
N GLN A 264 7.85 -8.06 21.50
CA GLN A 264 6.99 -8.39 22.65
C GLN A 264 7.56 -7.93 24.00
N VAL A 265 8.66 -7.17 23.99
CA VAL A 265 9.39 -6.77 25.21
C VAL A 265 9.04 -5.32 25.57
N PRO A 266 8.44 -5.05 26.74
CA PRO A 266 8.26 -3.68 27.23
C PRO A 266 9.60 -3.00 27.51
N VAL A 267 9.77 -1.76 27.06
CA VAL A 267 10.99 -0.96 27.23
C VAL A 267 10.65 0.41 27.81
N GLY A 268 11.39 0.83 28.83
CA GLY A 268 11.27 2.14 29.46
C GLY A 268 12.06 3.24 28.75
N ALA A 269 12.00 4.46 29.28
CA ALA A 269 12.76 5.58 28.78
C ALA A 269 14.29 5.38 28.93
N GLY A 270 15.05 6.05 28.07
CA GLY A 270 16.50 5.96 27.98
C GLY A 270 16.98 4.92 26.99
N ARG A 271 18.27 4.56 27.09
CA ARG A 271 18.90 3.59 26.19
C ARG A 271 18.67 2.17 26.64
N SER A 272 18.21 1.34 25.72
CA SER A 272 18.02 -0.09 25.95
C SER A 272 18.47 -0.89 24.74
N ARG A 273 18.93 -2.11 24.99
CA ARG A 273 19.23 -3.11 23.98
C ARG A 273 18.28 -4.29 24.16
N VAL A 274 17.60 -4.66 23.10
CA VAL A 274 16.67 -5.80 23.06
C VAL A 274 17.14 -6.79 22.00
N THR A 275 17.09 -8.08 22.31
CA THR A 275 17.29 -9.14 21.33
C THR A 275 15.93 -9.74 21.00
N LEU A 276 15.52 -9.64 19.74
CA LEU A 276 14.27 -10.21 19.25
C LEU A 276 14.41 -11.73 19.13
N PRO A 277 13.32 -12.48 19.36
CA PRO A 277 13.31 -13.91 19.06
C PRO A 277 13.59 -14.13 17.57
N VAL A 278 14.17 -15.28 17.24
CA VAL A 278 14.24 -15.72 15.84
C VAL A 278 12.83 -16.13 15.44
N ASP A 279 12.13 -15.27 14.70
CA ASP A 279 10.94 -15.72 14.02
C ASP A 279 11.39 -16.78 12.99
N GLY A 280 10.85 -17.99 13.13
CA GLY A 280 11.18 -19.12 12.27
C GLY A 280 10.85 -18.82 10.80
N PRO A 281 11.48 -19.56 9.87
CA PRO A 281 11.29 -19.38 8.43
C PRO A 281 9.82 -19.55 7.99
#